data_AF-A0A373FI13-F1
#
_entry.id   AF-A0A373FI13-F1
#
_cell.length_a   1.000
_cell.length_b   1.000
_cell.length_c   1.000
_cell.angle_alpha   90.00
_cell.angle_beta   90.00
_cell.angle_gamma   90.00
#
_symmetry.space_group_name_H-M   'P 1'
#
loop_
_entity.id
_entity.type
_entity.pdbx_description
1 polymer ?
#
loop_
_entity_poly.entity_id
_entity_poly.type
_entity_poly.pdbx_seq_one_letter_code
_entity_poly.pdbx_strand_id
1 'polypeptide(L)'
;MATITQLTRRTAALLLIASLAACGGGGGGDGGSSGGGSTGGGGTGGTGGGGTGGGGTGGGGTGGGTGGGGGGTQTVTGTYKLKAAATNHAQMLSDANSMGADGYVFLSSLAGTYTATSVEIGDFYLTDTAHTGRKFSYINPAAASTMADFVTQLNQQGSSGYMYKSDAVFSNVSDIKSVYVKDNSRSDQFTYRAVSPVGVTAAAFSAELNAQGAAGYRYLGPQIDSKGTIFSLYAKRNDSVTYKYDVIPLSSASPAADNAGLQKLLTDKGSQGWFMRGTEGLGAQGTTFVDVYEKSSAQSGAIEYLVESTSSNVPVQTQLTSMNTNAAKGFFYLSQFSTSDGKFSNISVKNSVWMIHPLAGVSFP
;
A
#
# COMPACT_ATOMS: atom_id res chain seq x y z
N MET A 1 -18.70 -1.41 22.80
CA MET A 1 -18.66 -1.03 21.37
C MET A 1 -17.20 -0.94 20.99
N ALA A 2 -16.74 -1.80 20.08
CA ALA A 2 -15.35 -1.76 19.61
C ALA A 2 -15.17 -0.52 18.73
N THR A 3 -14.31 0.38 19.18
CA THR A 3 -13.87 1.57 18.44
C THR A 3 -13.19 1.08 17.16
N ILE A 4 -13.67 1.49 15.99
CA ILE A 4 -13.06 1.15 14.69
C ILE A 4 -11.80 2.01 14.55
N THR A 5 -10.75 1.70 15.31
CA THR A 5 -9.40 2.23 15.09
C THR A 5 -8.93 1.72 13.72
N GLN A 6 -8.21 2.54 12.93
CA GLN A 6 -7.67 2.13 11.64
C GLN A 6 -7.09 0.69 11.72
N LEU A 7 -7.77 -0.25 11.08
CA LEU A 7 -7.32 -1.63 11.07
C LEU A 7 -6.13 -1.71 10.12
N THR A 8 -4.92 -1.86 10.66
CA THR A 8 -3.85 -2.48 9.86
C THR A 8 -4.34 -3.85 9.39
N ARG A 9 -3.81 -4.38 8.28
CA ARG A 9 -4.16 -5.76 7.85
C ARG A 9 -3.91 -6.81 8.93
N ARG A 10 -3.02 -6.54 9.90
CA ARG A 10 -2.85 -7.33 11.14
C ARG A 10 -4.08 -7.29 12.04
N THR A 11 -4.63 -6.11 12.28
CA THR A 11 -5.87 -5.93 13.05
C THR A 11 -7.07 -6.55 12.33
N ALA A 12 -7.15 -6.41 11.01
CA ALA A 12 -8.22 -7.02 10.19
C ALA A 12 -8.12 -8.56 10.20
N ALA A 13 -6.92 -9.12 10.10
CA ALA A 13 -6.68 -10.56 10.19
C ALA A 13 -7.00 -11.13 11.58
N LEU A 14 -6.65 -10.42 12.67
CA LEU A 14 -6.98 -10.84 14.04
C LEU A 14 -8.48 -10.70 14.35
N LEU A 15 -9.16 -9.68 13.80
CA LEU A 15 -10.61 -9.50 13.95
C LEU A 15 -11.41 -10.51 13.12
N LEU A 16 -10.89 -10.97 11.97
CA LEU A 16 -11.48 -12.05 11.15
C LEU A 16 -11.62 -13.36 11.94
N ILE A 17 -10.64 -13.71 12.78
CA ILE A 17 -10.69 -14.89 13.67
C ILE A 17 -11.79 -14.71 14.74
N ALA A 18 -11.95 -13.49 15.28
CA ALA A 18 -12.99 -13.19 16.28
C ALA A 18 -14.42 -13.20 15.69
N SER A 19 -14.58 -12.86 14.41
CA SER A 19 -15.89 -12.90 13.73
C SER A 19 -16.30 -14.28 13.22
N LEU A 20 -15.37 -15.22 13.01
CA LEU A 20 -15.71 -16.58 12.56
C LEU A 20 -16.28 -17.46 13.68
N ALA A 21 -16.09 -17.11 14.95
CA ALA A 21 -16.74 -17.76 16.09
C ALA A 21 -18.15 -17.23 16.39
N ALA A 22 -18.61 -16.19 15.68
CA ALA A 22 -19.88 -15.50 15.96
C ALA A 22 -20.88 -15.49 14.79
N CYS A 23 -20.63 -16.25 13.72
CA CYS A 23 -21.60 -16.53 12.66
C CYS A 23 -21.63 -18.04 12.33
N GLY A 24 -21.80 -18.86 13.37
CA GLY A 24 -22.22 -20.26 13.22
C GLY A 24 -23.73 -20.34 13.43
N GLY A 25 -24.51 -20.23 12.36
CA GLY A 25 -25.98 -20.33 12.48
C GLY A 25 -26.73 -20.38 11.16
N GLY A 26 -27.12 -21.61 10.76
CA GLY A 26 -28.25 -21.95 9.86
C GLY A 26 -27.98 -21.76 8.37
N GLY A 27 -28.22 -22.71 7.47
CA GLY A 27 -29.02 -23.94 7.50
C GLY A 27 -29.71 -24.09 6.13
N GLY A 28 -29.76 -25.30 5.59
CA GLY A 28 -30.63 -25.65 4.45
C GLY A 28 -29.89 -26.20 3.23
N GLY A 29 -29.87 -27.53 3.13
CA GLY A 29 -29.46 -28.27 1.94
C GLY A 29 -30.64 -28.70 1.07
N ASP A 30 -30.30 -29.58 0.14
CA ASP A 30 -31.10 -30.31 -0.86
C ASP A 30 -31.35 -29.52 -2.15
N GLY A 31 -31.00 -29.97 -3.36
CA GLY A 31 -30.61 -31.29 -3.85
C GLY A 31 -31.17 -31.40 -5.28
N GLY A 32 -30.34 -31.70 -6.29
CA GLY A 32 -30.83 -31.64 -7.67
C GLY A 32 -29.82 -32.08 -8.74
N SER A 33 -29.56 -33.39 -8.75
CA SER A 33 -29.09 -34.27 -9.83
C SER A 33 -28.82 -33.75 -11.26
N SER A 34 -27.75 -34.30 -11.84
CA SER A 34 -27.75 -35.10 -13.10
C SER A 34 -26.95 -34.60 -14.32
N GLY A 35 -26.29 -35.58 -14.97
CA GLY A 35 -25.79 -35.57 -16.35
C GLY A 35 -24.31 -35.19 -16.47
N GLY A 36 -23.36 -36.12 -16.67
CA GLY A 36 -23.12 -36.85 -17.93
C GLY A 36 -22.28 -35.97 -18.89
N GLY A 37 -21.20 -36.36 -19.54
CA GLY A 37 -20.42 -37.59 -19.70
C GLY A 37 -19.32 -37.32 -20.75
N SER A 38 -18.41 -38.29 -20.94
CA SER A 38 -17.55 -38.52 -22.14
C SER A 38 -16.39 -37.54 -22.42
N THR A 39 -15.10 -37.92 -22.31
CA THR A 39 -14.21 -38.81 -23.13
C THR A 39 -13.64 -38.20 -24.42
N GLY A 40 -12.33 -38.45 -24.64
CA GLY A 40 -11.61 -38.39 -25.93
C GLY A 40 -10.80 -37.11 -26.13
N GLY A 41 -9.47 -37.12 -26.06
CA GLY A 41 -8.52 -37.57 -27.09
C GLY A 41 -7.67 -36.34 -27.48
N GLY A 42 -6.33 -36.31 -27.40
CA GLY A 42 -5.36 -37.10 -28.16
C GLY A 42 -4.70 -36.16 -29.20
N GLY A 43 -3.37 -36.01 -29.19
CA GLY A 43 -2.67 -35.30 -30.26
C GLY A 43 -1.33 -34.64 -29.89
N THR A 44 -0.25 -35.32 -30.25
CA THR A 44 1.17 -34.95 -30.13
C THR A 44 1.69 -34.12 -31.33
N GLY A 45 2.76 -33.33 -31.10
CA GLY A 45 3.88 -33.21 -32.04
C GLY A 45 4.08 -31.86 -32.74
N GLY A 46 5.32 -31.35 -32.72
CA GLY A 46 5.78 -30.29 -33.62
C GLY A 46 6.93 -29.42 -33.10
N THR A 47 8.16 -29.82 -33.39
CA THR A 47 9.46 -29.16 -33.14
C THR A 47 9.83 -28.08 -34.16
N GLY A 48 10.71 -27.13 -33.79
CA GLY A 48 11.80 -26.71 -34.70
C GLY A 48 12.26 -25.24 -34.68
N GLY A 49 13.56 -25.04 -34.38
CA GLY A 49 14.46 -23.99 -34.90
C GLY A 49 14.42 -22.62 -34.21
N GLY A 50 15.50 -21.97 -33.78
CA GLY A 50 16.92 -22.08 -34.10
C GLY A 50 17.44 -20.69 -34.54
N GLY A 51 18.36 -20.08 -33.79
CA GLY A 51 18.96 -18.79 -34.15
C GLY A 51 19.96 -18.27 -33.11
N THR A 52 21.24 -18.43 -33.41
CA THR A 52 22.41 -18.05 -32.62
C THR A 52 22.97 -16.68 -32.98
N GLY A 53 23.66 -16.02 -32.04
CA GLY A 53 24.93 -15.34 -32.32
C GLY A 53 25.07 -13.89 -31.86
N GLY A 54 26.16 -13.60 -31.13
CA GLY A 54 26.70 -12.24 -30.98
C GLY A 54 27.37 -11.98 -29.63
N GLY A 55 28.65 -12.34 -29.50
CA GLY A 55 29.49 -12.00 -28.34
C GLY A 55 30.03 -10.56 -28.36
N GLY A 56 30.54 -10.13 -27.20
CA GLY A 56 31.29 -8.89 -27.03
C GLY A 56 31.82 -8.76 -25.61
N THR A 57 33.14 -8.80 -25.47
CA THR A 57 33.92 -8.77 -24.22
C THR A 57 34.27 -7.35 -23.77
N GLY A 58 34.29 -7.12 -22.45
CA GLY A 58 35.39 -6.42 -21.76
C GLY A 58 35.28 -4.89 -21.54
N GLY A 59 35.63 -4.48 -20.32
CA GLY A 59 36.06 -3.10 -20.02
C GLY A 59 35.62 -2.59 -18.64
N GLY A 60 36.52 -2.63 -17.66
CA GLY A 60 36.33 -1.97 -16.36
C GLY A 60 36.57 -0.45 -16.43
N GLY A 61 36.13 0.27 -15.39
CA GLY A 61 36.40 1.69 -15.25
C GLY A 61 35.60 2.33 -14.12
N THR A 62 36.33 2.95 -13.19
CA THR A 62 35.93 3.60 -11.94
C THR A 62 35.19 4.93 -12.10
N GLY A 63 34.22 5.20 -11.21
CA GLY A 63 34.02 6.46 -10.46
C GLY A 63 33.71 7.78 -11.20
N GLY A 64 32.72 8.53 -10.67
CA GLY A 64 32.59 9.98 -10.88
C GLY A 64 31.15 10.44 -11.12
N GLY A 65 30.62 11.25 -10.21
CA GLY A 65 29.24 11.76 -10.26
C GLY A 65 29.01 12.98 -11.15
N THR A 66 27.77 13.47 -11.04
CA THR A 66 27.17 14.74 -11.51
C THR A 66 26.63 14.81 -12.95
N GLY A 67 25.30 14.84 -13.04
CA GLY A 67 24.58 15.99 -13.62
C GLY A 67 24.36 16.04 -15.14
N GLY A 68 23.16 15.61 -15.56
CA GLY A 68 22.38 16.30 -16.60
C GLY A 68 22.54 15.82 -18.06
N GLY A 69 21.44 15.32 -18.63
CA GLY A 69 21.17 15.38 -20.08
C GLY A 69 21.02 14.02 -20.78
N GLY A 70 19.77 13.64 -21.07
CA GLY A 70 19.38 12.80 -22.22
C GLY A 70 19.96 11.39 -22.31
N GLY A 71 19.29 10.41 -21.70
CA GLY A 71 19.57 8.99 -21.90
C GLY A 71 18.48 8.17 -21.20
N GLY A 72 17.90 7.18 -21.91
CA GLY A 72 16.65 6.51 -21.54
C GLY A 72 16.50 6.22 -20.04
N THR A 73 15.34 6.60 -19.47
CA THR A 73 15.01 6.38 -18.07
C THR A 73 15.24 4.91 -17.73
N GLN A 74 16.33 4.61 -17.02
CA GLN A 74 16.52 3.27 -16.47
C GLN A 74 15.31 2.98 -15.59
N THR A 75 14.61 1.89 -15.90
CA THR A 75 13.48 1.46 -15.09
C THR A 75 13.98 1.16 -13.68
N VAL A 76 13.42 1.83 -12.68
CA VAL A 76 13.69 1.51 -11.27
C VAL A 76 13.10 0.14 -10.99
N THR A 77 13.96 -0.82 -10.65
CA THR A 77 13.58 -2.15 -10.20
C THR A 77 13.85 -2.31 -8.70
N GLY A 78 13.33 -3.36 -8.08
CA GLY A 78 13.61 -3.64 -6.68
C GLY A 78 13.40 -5.09 -6.27
N THR A 79 13.58 -5.32 -4.97
CA THR A 79 13.53 -6.64 -4.35
C THR A 79 12.83 -6.55 -3.01
N TYR A 80 11.90 -7.47 -2.79
CA TYR A 80 11.24 -7.70 -1.52
C TYR A 80 11.94 -8.80 -0.72
N LYS A 81 11.95 -8.61 0.60
CA LYS A 81 12.30 -9.63 1.60
C LYS A 81 11.12 -9.87 2.52
N LEU A 82 11.01 -11.11 2.99
CA LEU A 82 9.98 -11.56 3.91
C LEU A 82 10.63 -11.93 5.25
N LYS A 83 10.02 -11.49 6.35
CA LYS A 83 10.27 -12.02 7.69
C LYS A 83 8.97 -12.60 8.26
N ALA A 84 9.10 -13.53 9.20
CA ALA A 84 7.97 -13.91 10.04
C ALA A 84 7.37 -12.67 10.68
N ALA A 85 6.05 -12.59 10.79
CA ALA A 85 5.42 -11.46 11.44
C ALA A 85 5.90 -11.32 12.89
N ALA A 86 6.28 -10.09 13.26
CA ALA A 86 6.51 -9.74 14.65
C ALA A 86 5.28 -10.11 15.51
N THR A 87 5.52 -10.55 16.74
CA THR A 87 4.46 -10.90 17.70
C THR A 87 4.22 -9.83 18.75
N ASN A 88 5.08 -8.81 18.79
CA ASN A 88 4.98 -7.67 19.69
C ASN A 88 5.73 -6.46 19.12
N HIS A 89 5.53 -5.31 19.77
CA HIS A 89 6.11 -4.02 19.38
C HIS A 89 7.64 -3.99 19.38
N ALA A 90 8.28 -4.65 20.34
CA ALA A 90 9.74 -4.67 20.45
C ALA A 90 10.36 -5.49 19.31
N GLN A 91 9.77 -6.64 18.99
CA GLN A 91 10.19 -7.48 17.87
C GLN A 91 10.03 -6.75 16.53
N MET A 92 8.90 -6.06 16.32
CA MET A 92 8.69 -5.25 15.12
C MET A 92 9.75 -4.17 14.97
N LEU A 93 10.05 -3.45 16.06
CA LEU A 93 11.06 -2.41 16.06
C LEU A 93 12.45 -2.96 15.76
N SER A 94 12.82 -4.07 16.38
CA SER A 94 14.10 -4.76 16.17
C SER A 94 14.26 -5.23 14.72
N ASP A 95 13.24 -5.92 14.19
CA ASP A 95 13.26 -6.43 12.82
C ASP A 95 13.30 -5.30 11.79
N ALA A 96 12.48 -4.26 11.97
CA ALA A 96 12.45 -3.13 11.05
C ALA A 96 13.76 -2.33 11.05
N ASN A 97 14.39 -2.13 12.21
CA ASN A 97 15.70 -1.48 12.28
C ASN A 97 16.82 -2.35 11.69
N SER A 98 16.78 -3.67 11.91
CA SER A 98 17.73 -4.59 11.27
C SER A 98 17.60 -4.57 9.74
N MET A 99 16.38 -4.62 9.21
CA MET A 99 16.11 -4.51 7.77
C MET A 99 16.47 -3.13 7.22
N GLY A 100 16.18 -2.07 7.98
CA GLY A 100 16.53 -0.70 7.65
C GLY A 100 18.04 -0.47 7.59
N ALA A 101 18.82 -1.11 8.46
CA ALA A 101 20.27 -1.12 8.41
C ALA A 101 20.82 -1.86 7.17
N ASP A 102 20.05 -2.79 6.59
CA ASP A 102 20.37 -3.44 5.32
C ASP A 102 19.87 -2.63 4.09
N GLY A 103 19.16 -1.53 4.31
CA GLY A 103 18.59 -0.69 3.25
C GLY A 103 17.23 -1.14 2.72
N TYR A 104 16.50 -1.91 3.52
CA TYR A 104 15.12 -2.30 3.24
C TYR A 104 14.14 -1.50 4.09
N VAL A 105 13.14 -0.89 3.45
CA VAL A 105 12.02 -0.21 4.12
C VAL A 105 10.91 -1.22 4.41
N PHE A 106 10.32 -1.18 5.60
CA PHE A 106 9.09 -1.91 5.91
C PHE A 106 7.96 -1.44 4.97
N LEU A 107 7.41 -2.35 4.18
CA LEU A 107 6.27 -2.09 3.32
C LEU A 107 4.97 -2.20 4.13
N SER A 108 4.64 -3.42 4.53
CA SER A 108 3.45 -3.77 5.30
C SER A 108 3.58 -5.20 5.81
N SER A 109 2.76 -5.55 6.79
CA SER A 109 2.44 -6.94 7.08
C SER A 109 1.27 -7.38 6.20
N LEU A 110 1.42 -8.51 5.52
CA LEU A 110 0.38 -9.07 4.66
C LEU A 110 -0.10 -10.40 5.23
N ALA A 111 -1.41 -10.60 5.23
CA ALA A 111 -2.01 -11.89 5.54
C ALA A 111 -1.78 -12.86 4.39
N GLY A 112 -1.43 -14.09 4.74
CA GLY A 112 -1.20 -15.19 3.83
C GLY A 112 -2.38 -16.14 3.80
N THR A 113 -2.08 -17.42 4.01
CA THR A 113 -3.12 -18.42 4.21
C THR A 113 -3.86 -18.23 5.52
N TYR A 114 -5.17 -18.47 5.51
CA TYR A 114 -5.96 -18.46 6.73
C TYR A 114 -6.94 -19.62 6.78
N THR A 115 -7.22 -20.03 8.01
CA THR A 115 -8.25 -20.99 8.40
C THR A 115 -9.22 -20.31 9.36
N ALA A 116 -10.19 -21.05 9.90
CA ALA A 116 -11.07 -20.54 10.94
C ALA A 116 -10.35 -20.15 12.25
N THR A 117 -9.15 -20.70 12.50
CA THR A 117 -8.45 -20.57 13.79
C THR A 117 -7.04 -20.01 13.66
N SER A 118 -6.53 -19.83 12.45
CA SER A 118 -5.17 -19.35 12.20
C SER A 118 -5.10 -18.45 10.99
N VAL A 119 -4.21 -17.45 11.06
CA VAL A 119 -3.84 -16.61 9.93
C VAL A 119 -2.32 -16.57 9.85
N GLU A 120 -1.77 -16.97 8.71
CA GLU A 120 -0.39 -16.73 8.35
C GLU A 120 -0.20 -15.23 8.11
N ILE A 121 0.81 -14.62 8.71
CA ILE A 121 1.15 -13.21 8.49
C ILE A 121 2.65 -13.11 8.24
N GLY A 122 3.02 -12.31 7.24
CA GLY A 122 4.40 -12.05 6.85
C GLY A 122 4.70 -10.55 6.84
N ASP A 123 5.90 -10.18 7.28
CA ASP A 123 6.40 -8.80 7.21
C ASP A 123 7.23 -8.62 5.96
N PHE A 124 6.74 -7.76 5.07
CA PHE A 124 7.37 -7.47 3.79
C PHE A 124 8.19 -6.20 3.90
N TYR A 125 9.41 -6.28 3.37
CA TYR A 125 10.35 -5.18 3.31
C TYR A 125 10.84 -5.02 1.87
N LEU A 126 11.08 -3.79 1.44
CA LEU A 126 11.41 -3.45 0.06
C LEU A 126 12.73 -2.68 -0.01
N THR A 127 13.54 -2.99 -1.02
CA THR A 127 14.63 -2.13 -1.48
C THR A 127 14.52 -1.94 -3.00
N ASP A 128 15.11 -0.87 -3.52
CA ASP A 128 15.09 -0.57 -4.95
C ASP A 128 16.44 -0.03 -5.44
N THR A 129 16.59 0.00 -6.76
CA THR A 129 17.80 0.40 -7.45
C THR A 129 18.07 1.90 -7.42
N ALA A 130 17.03 2.74 -7.34
CA ALA A 130 17.15 4.21 -7.25
C ALA A 130 17.62 4.66 -5.86
N HIS A 131 17.42 3.82 -4.85
CA HIS A 131 17.69 4.09 -3.44
C HIS A 131 18.79 3.19 -2.87
N THR A 132 19.68 2.70 -3.73
CA THR A 132 20.83 1.88 -3.33
C THR A 132 21.66 2.59 -2.25
N GLY A 133 21.96 1.87 -1.17
CA GLY A 133 22.78 2.37 -0.06
C GLY A 133 22.03 3.19 0.99
N ARG A 134 20.74 3.49 0.78
CA ARG A 134 19.92 4.15 1.80
C ARG A 134 19.79 3.30 3.06
N LYS A 135 19.61 3.96 4.21
CA LYS A 135 19.47 3.31 5.51
C LYS A 135 18.30 3.88 6.26
N PHE A 136 17.53 3.02 6.91
CA PHE A 136 16.30 3.40 7.58
C PHE A 136 16.36 3.11 9.08
N SER A 137 15.79 4.01 9.87
CA SER A 137 15.58 3.81 11.30
C SER A 137 14.10 3.94 11.65
N TYR A 138 13.66 3.15 12.61
CA TYR A 138 12.28 3.10 13.08
C TYR A 138 12.21 3.42 14.56
N ILE A 139 11.11 4.04 14.96
CA ILE A 139 10.68 4.20 16.34
C ILE A 139 9.18 3.89 16.43
N ASN A 140 8.73 3.43 17.59
CA ASN A 140 7.31 3.18 17.86
C ASN A 140 6.88 3.67 19.26
N PRO A 141 6.81 4.98 19.53
CA PRO A 141 6.25 5.47 20.79
C PRO A 141 4.78 5.06 20.95
N ALA A 142 4.28 5.10 22.19
CA ALA A 142 2.85 4.93 22.46
C ALA A 142 2.03 5.93 21.63
N ALA A 143 0.95 5.47 21.01
CA ALA A 143 0.09 6.33 20.21
C ALA A 143 -0.66 7.31 21.12
N ALA A 144 -0.73 8.57 20.69
CA ALA A 144 -1.53 9.57 21.39
C ALA A 144 -3.03 9.29 21.20
N SER A 145 -3.84 9.57 22.23
CA SER A 145 -5.24 9.17 22.27
C SER A 145 -6.23 10.23 21.74
N THR A 146 -5.79 11.48 21.60
CA THR A 146 -6.61 12.59 21.06
C THR A 146 -6.02 13.12 19.76
N MET A 147 -6.85 13.68 18.87
CA MET A 147 -6.38 14.29 17.63
C MET A 147 -5.27 15.35 17.87
N ALA A 148 -5.43 16.21 18.88
CA ALA A 148 -4.47 17.28 19.17
C ALA A 148 -3.12 16.75 19.67
N ASP A 149 -3.14 15.78 20.59
CA ASP A 149 -1.92 15.14 21.10
C ASP A 149 -1.23 14.34 20.01
N PHE A 150 -2.00 13.69 19.13
CA PHE A 150 -1.48 12.95 17.99
C PHE A 150 -0.77 13.87 17.00
N VAL A 151 -1.39 14.99 16.59
CA VAL A 151 -0.72 15.98 15.73
C VAL A 151 0.53 16.56 16.40
N THR A 152 0.51 16.76 17.71
CA THR A 152 1.67 17.24 18.47
C THR A 152 2.81 16.21 18.41
N GLN A 153 2.50 14.93 18.68
CA GLN A 153 3.47 13.84 18.59
C GLN A 153 4.04 13.71 17.17
N LEU A 154 3.18 13.72 16.15
CA LEU A 154 3.57 13.64 14.75
C LEU A 154 4.54 14.76 14.36
N ASN A 155 4.27 16.01 14.77
CA ASN A 155 5.16 17.14 14.50
C ASN A 155 6.48 17.07 15.28
N GLN A 156 6.47 16.56 16.51
CA GLN A 156 7.70 16.32 17.28
C GLN A 156 8.61 15.33 16.54
N GLN A 157 8.08 14.18 16.13
CA GLN A 157 8.86 13.18 15.40
C GLN A 157 9.23 13.67 13.99
N GLY A 158 8.31 14.34 13.30
CA GLY A 158 8.49 14.91 11.97
C GLY A 158 9.62 15.93 11.89
N SER A 159 9.76 16.80 12.89
CA SER A 159 10.89 17.75 12.98
C SER A 159 12.24 17.05 13.15
N SER A 160 12.24 15.82 13.69
CA SER A 160 13.44 14.98 13.82
C SER A 160 13.72 14.11 12.58
N GLY A 161 12.91 14.27 11.52
CA GLY A 161 13.02 13.56 10.24
C GLY A 161 12.32 12.21 10.19
N TYR A 162 11.47 11.92 11.17
CA TYR A 162 10.66 10.70 11.21
C TYR A 162 9.31 10.93 10.54
N MET A 163 9.05 10.22 9.46
CA MET A 163 7.73 10.19 8.82
C MET A 163 6.84 9.15 9.49
N TYR A 164 5.65 9.55 9.90
CA TYR A 164 4.60 8.64 10.33
C TYR A 164 4.24 7.65 9.22
N LYS A 165 4.20 6.37 9.60
CA LYS A 165 3.88 5.28 8.69
C LYS A 165 2.47 4.73 8.96
N SER A 166 2.23 4.26 10.17
CA SER A 166 0.94 3.72 10.60
C SER A 166 0.94 3.57 12.12
N ASP A 167 -0.22 3.26 12.69
CA ASP A 167 -0.25 2.66 14.01
C ASP A 167 -0.01 1.15 13.89
N ALA A 168 0.54 0.56 14.95
CA ALA A 168 0.71 -0.88 15.10
C ALA A 168 -0.06 -1.33 16.34
N VAL A 169 -0.62 -2.54 16.26
CA VAL A 169 -1.32 -3.20 17.35
C VAL A 169 -1.08 -4.70 17.23
N PHE A 170 -0.98 -5.38 18.38
CA PHE A 170 -0.77 -6.82 18.48
C PHE A 170 -1.92 -7.45 19.29
N SER A 171 -1.65 -8.45 20.12
CA SER A 171 -2.66 -9.15 20.91
C SER A 171 -3.43 -8.25 21.88
N ASN A 172 -2.79 -7.22 22.44
CA ASN A 172 -3.45 -6.23 23.26
C ASN A 172 -3.90 -5.04 22.41
N VAL A 173 -5.20 -4.96 22.11
CA VAL A 173 -5.80 -3.89 21.29
C VAL A 173 -5.75 -2.50 21.95
N SER A 174 -5.46 -2.43 23.26
CA SER A 174 -5.26 -1.18 23.98
C SER A 174 -3.81 -0.68 23.95
N ASP A 175 -2.84 -1.52 23.54
CA ASP A 175 -1.43 -1.14 23.38
C ASP A 175 -1.16 -0.80 21.91
N ILE A 176 -1.54 0.41 21.53
CA ILE A 176 -1.32 0.96 20.19
C ILE A 176 -0.05 1.80 20.21
N LYS A 177 0.83 1.58 19.23
CA LYS A 177 2.05 2.37 19.05
C LYS A 177 2.11 2.94 17.64
N SER A 178 2.40 4.23 17.54
CA SER A 178 2.58 4.90 16.26
C SER A 178 3.97 4.59 15.72
N VAL A 179 4.05 4.03 14.52
CA VAL A 179 5.28 3.64 13.84
C VAL A 179 5.76 4.78 12.96
N TYR A 180 7.02 5.14 13.13
CA TYR A 180 7.67 6.14 12.30
C TYR A 180 8.91 5.57 11.64
N VAL A 181 9.24 6.09 10.46
CA VAL A 181 10.43 5.75 9.69
C VAL A 181 11.22 7.00 9.36
N LYS A 182 12.54 6.90 9.48
CA LYS A 182 13.49 7.94 9.05
C LYS A 182 14.44 7.36 8.02
N ASP A 183 14.59 8.07 6.91
CA ASP A 183 15.66 7.83 5.94
C ASP A 183 16.91 8.57 6.42
N ASN A 184 17.88 7.83 6.96
CA ASN A 184 19.11 8.39 7.51
C ASN A 184 20.05 8.95 6.45
N SER A 185 19.77 8.68 5.17
CA SER A 185 20.53 9.21 4.03
C SER A 185 19.97 10.56 3.55
N ARG A 186 18.91 11.07 4.17
CA ARG A 186 18.27 12.34 3.82
C ARG A 186 18.10 13.22 5.06
N SER A 187 17.96 14.53 4.81
CA SER A 187 17.66 15.55 5.83
C SER A 187 16.20 16.01 5.75
N ASP A 188 15.30 15.08 5.42
CA ASP A 188 13.88 15.36 5.33
C ASP A 188 13.33 15.71 6.71
N GLN A 189 12.41 16.67 6.76
CA GLN A 189 11.59 16.99 7.92
C GLN A 189 10.12 17.02 7.51
N PHE A 190 9.24 16.71 8.45
CA PHE A 190 7.81 16.59 8.20
C PHE A 190 6.99 17.45 9.16
N THR A 191 5.97 18.12 8.62
CA THR A 191 4.96 18.85 9.37
C THR A 191 3.59 18.23 9.11
N TYR A 192 2.79 18.07 10.15
CA TYR A 192 1.51 17.39 10.11
C TYR A 192 0.36 18.33 10.45
N ARG A 193 -0.79 18.07 9.82
CA ARG A 193 -2.07 18.74 10.09
C ARG A 193 -3.19 17.73 10.12
N ALA A 194 -4.18 18.01 10.97
CA ALA A 194 -5.46 17.32 10.95
C ALA A 194 -6.56 18.30 10.53
N VAL A 195 -7.54 17.81 9.77
CA VAL A 195 -8.76 18.55 9.43
C VAL A 195 -9.96 17.80 9.99
N SER A 196 -10.74 18.48 10.82
CA SER A 196 -12.01 18.01 11.35
C SER A 196 -12.97 19.21 11.47
N PRO A 197 -14.26 19.08 11.11
CA PRO A 197 -14.88 17.89 10.51
C PRO A 197 -14.37 17.60 9.09
N VAL A 198 -14.39 16.32 8.71
CA VAL A 198 -14.04 15.88 7.34
C VAL A 198 -15.19 16.20 6.39
N GLY A 199 -14.88 16.55 5.15
CA GLY A 199 -15.88 16.66 4.08
C GLY A 199 -16.66 15.36 3.87
N VAL A 200 -17.99 15.38 4.05
CA VAL A 200 -18.86 14.19 3.93
C VAL A 200 -19.53 14.03 2.56
N THR A 201 -19.25 14.95 1.62
CA THR A 201 -19.64 14.83 0.21
C THR A 201 -18.39 14.80 -0.66
N ALA A 202 -18.47 14.19 -1.85
CA ALA A 202 -17.32 14.16 -2.77
C ALA A 202 -16.79 15.57 -3.09
N ALA A 203 -17.69 16.56 -3.26
CA ALA A 203 -17.31 17.94 -3.52
C ALA A 203 -16.62 18.60 -2.31
N ALA A 204 -17.16 18.42 -1.09
CA ALA A 204 -16.57 18.99 0.11
C ALA A 204 -15.20 18.35 0.42
N PHE A 205 -15.10 17.03 0.28
CA PHE A 205 -13.85 16.30 0.48
C PHE A 205 -12.81 16.66 -0.57
N SER A 206 -13.21 16.79 -1.84
CA SER A 206 -12.33 17.26 -2.92
C SER A 206 -11.80 18.68 -2.65
N ALA A 207 -12.66 19.60 -2.19
CA ALA A 207 -12.26 20.96 -1.86
C ALA A 207 -11.25 20.98 -0.70
N GLU A 208 -11.49 20.17 0.34
CA GLU A 208 -10.56 20.00 1.47
C GLU A 208 -9.19 19.49 1.00
N LEU A 209 -9.16 18.36 0.30
CA LEU A 209 -7.94 17.73 -0.20
C LEU A 209 -7.14 18.68 -1.09
N ASN A 210 -7.79 19.38 -2.02
CA ASN A 210 -7.11 20.30 -2.93
C ASN A 210 -6.62 21.58 -2.23
N ALA A 211 -7.33 22.08 -1.21
CA ALA A 211 -6.84 23.21 -0.41
C ALA A 211 -5.58 22.84 0.38
N GLN A 212 -5.54 21.67 1.02
CA GLN A 212 -4.34 21.18 1.71
C GLN A 212 -3.21 20.86 0.73
N GLY A 213 -3.53 20.19 -0.39
CA GLY A 213 -2.57 19.82 -1.43
C GLY A 213 -1.88 21.04 -2.06
N ALA A 214 -2.62 22.12 -2.32
CA ALA A 214 -2.06 23.38 -2.80
C ALA A 214 -1.10 24.04 -1.79
N ALA A 215 -1.30 23.82 -0.49
CA ALA A 215 -0.41 24.26 0.58
C ALA A 215 0.81 23.32 0.78
N GLY A 216 0.92 22.24 0.01
CA GLY A 216 1.99 21.24 0.08
C GLY A 216 1.74 20.12 1.10
N TYR A 217 0.52 20.00 1.62
CA TYR A 217 0.15 18.94 2.55
C TYR A 217 -0.44 17.75 1.78
N ARG A 218 0.29 16.64 1.78
CA ARG A 218 -0.12 15.36 1.20
C ARG A 218 -1.09 14.65 2.13
N TYR A 219 -2.25 14.24 1.63
CA TYR A 219 -3.21 13.44 2.37
C TYR A 219 -2.59 12.10 2.78
N LEU A 220 -2.79 11.64 4.02
CA LEU A 220 -2.33 10.33 4.51
C LEU A 220 -3.47 9.33 4.72
N GLY A 221 -4.73 9.78 4.71
CA GLY A 221 -5.90 8.94 4.97
C GLY A 221 -6.74 9.47 6.15
N PRO A 222 -7.91 8.87 6.37
CA PRO A 222 -8.76 9.18 7.50
C PRO A 222 -8.17 8.57 8.77
N GLN A 223 -8.29 9.28 9.88
CA GLN A 223 -7.90 8.85 11.21
C GLN A 223 -9.07 9.00 12.17
N ILE A 224 -9.02 8.27 13.27
CA ILE A 224 -10.02 8.32 14.32
C ILE A 224 -9.32 8.30 15.68
N ASP A 225 -9.70 9.23 16.54
CA ASP A 225 -9.15 9.27 17.90
C ASP A 225 -9.95 8.38 18.87
N SER A 226 -9.46 8.26 20.12
CA SER A 226 -10.11 7.43 21.14
C SER A 226 -11.53 7.87 21.52
N LYS A 227 -11.94 9.09 21.14
CA LYS A 227 -13.28 9.64 21.38
C LYS A 227 -14.21 9.45 20.18
N GLY A 228 -13.73 8.84 19.09
CA GLY A 228 -14.49 8.65 17.87
C GLY A 228 -14.48 9.86 16.93
N THR A 229 -13.62 10.85 17.17
CA THR A 229 -13.47 12.00 16.27
C THR A 229 -12.78 11.51 15.00
N ILE A 230 -13.47 11.61 13.86
CA ILE A 230 -12.88 11.33 12.55
C ILE A 230 -12.22 12.61 12.02
N PHE A 231 -11.01 12.48 11.49
CA PHE A 231 -10.25 13.59 10.90
C PHE A 231 -9.40 13.11 9.72
N SER A 232 -9.17 14.00 8.75
CA SER A 232 -8.21 13.78 7.68
C SER A 232 -6.82 14.11 8.19
N LEU A 233 -5.85 13.20 8.02
CA LEU A 233 -4.45 13.48 8.35
C LEU A 233 -3.67 13.87 7.10
N TYR A 234 -2.81 14.87 7.23
CA TYR A 234 -1.92 15.32 6.16
C TYR A 234 -0.48 15.50 6.65
N ALA A 235 0.48 15.30 5.74
CA ALA A 235 1.90 15.52 5.97
C ALA A 235 2.50 16.41 4.88
N LYS A 236 3.37 17.33 5.27
CA LYS A 236 4.17 18.16 4.38
C LYS A 236 5.64 17.88 4.64
N ARG A 237 6.37 17.49 3.60
CA ARG A 237 7.84 17.43 3.65
C ARG A 237 8.40 18.86 3.54
N ASN A 238 9.61 19.09 4.04
CA ASN A 238 10.37 20.34 3.88
C ASN A 238 10.87 20.57 2.43
N ASP A 239 9.99 20.38 1.45
CA ASP A 239 10.20 20.68 0.04
C ASP A 239 9.09 21.62 -0.50
N SER A 240 9.07 21.82 -1.81
CA SER A 240 8.07 22.65 -2.50
C SER A 240 7.04 21.82 -3.29
N VAL A 241 6.90 20.52 -2.98
CA VAL A 241 5.95 19.67 -3.69
C VAL A 241 4.52 20.02 -3.27
N THR A 242 3.64 20.10 -4.27
CA THR A 242 2.20 20.33 -4.09
C THR A 242 1.43 19.16 -4.66
N TYR A 243 0.18 19.01 -4.23
CA TYR A 243 -0.68 17.89 -4.62
C TYR A 243 -2.01 18.41 -5.15
N LYS A 244 -2.50 17.76 -6.21
CA LYS A 244 -3.88 17.88 -6.67
C LYS A 244 -4.59 16.56 -6.42
N TYR A 245 -5.89 16.63 -6.17
CA TYR A 245 -6.71 15.45 -5.93
C TYR A 245 -7.89 15.43 -6.89
N ASP A 246 -8.14 14.25 -7.45
CA ASP A 246 -9.35 13.94 -8.20
C ASP A 246 -10.16 12.93 -7.38
N VAL A 247 -11.39 13.31 -7.05
CA VAL A 247 -12.27 12.58 -6.15
C VAL A 247 -13.51 12.20 -6.93
N ILE A 248 -13.67 10.90 -7.17
CA ILE A 248 -14.69 10.37 -8.06
C ILE A 248 -15.77 9.69 -7.22
N PRO A 249 -17.02 10.18 -7.23
CA PRO A 249 -18.12 9.50 -6.57
C PRO A 249 -18.31 8.08 -7.11
N LEU A 250 -18.51 7.13 -6.21
CA LEU A 250 -18.80 5.73 -6.53
C LEU A 250 -20.20 5.34 -6.03
N SER A 251 -20.85 4.44 -6.76
CA SER A 251 -22.11 3.81 -6.35
C SER A 251 -21.91 2.64 -5.39
N SER A 252 -20.68 2.17 -5.20
CA SER A 252 -20.31 1.07 -4.29
C SER A 252 -18.88 1.25 -3.78
N ALA A 253 -18.46 0.41 -2.82
CA ALA A 253 -17.09 0.40 -2.31
C ALA A 253 -16.04 -0.08 -3.34
N SER A 254 -16.47 -0.56 -4.51
CA SER A 254 -15.59 -0.99 -5.59
C SER A 254 -15.62 0.01 -6.75
N PRO A 255 -14.44 0.46 -7.24
CA PRO A 255 -14.36 1.43 -8.33
C PRO A 255 -14.60 0.82 -9.72
N ALA A 256 -14.65 -0.51 -9.83
CA ALA A 256 -14.85 -1.21 -11.09
C ALA A 256 -15.61 -2.53 -10.90
N ALA A 257 -16.34 -2.93 -11.95
CA ALA A 257 -17.14 -4.15 -11.97
C ALA A 257 -16.27 -5.42 -11.90
N ASP A 258 -15.14 -5.42 -12.60
CA ASP A 258 -14.20 -6.54 -12.72
C ASP A 258 -12.76 -6.04 -12.91
N ASN A 259 -11.82 -6.98 -13.02
CA ASN A 259 -10.40 -6.69 -13.17
C ASN A 259 -10.06 -5.95 -14.47
N ALA A 260 -10.78 -6.22 -15.57
CA ALA A 260 -10.55 -5.55 -16.84
C ALA A 260 -10.99 -4.08 -16.77
N GLY A 261 -12.13 -3.82 -16.14
CA GLY A 261 -12.61 -2.47 -15.83
C GLY A 261 -11.64 -1.72 -14.91
N LEU A 262 -11.11 -2.39 -13.88
CA LEU A 262 -10.12 -1.79 -12.98
C LEU A 262 -8.81 -1.45 -13.70
N GLN A 263 -8.28 -2.38 -14.52
CA GLN A 263 -7.09 -2.13 -15.33
C GLN A 263 -7.31 -0.96 -16.29
N LYS A 264 -8.48 -0.88 -16.94
CA LYS A 264 -8.80 0.24 -17.84
C LYS A 264 -8.84 1.57 -17.08
N LEU A 265 -9.56 1.63 -15.96
CA LEU A 265 -9.66 2.84 -15.13
C LEU A 265 -8.27 3.35 -14.71
N LEU A 266 -7.44 2.44 -14.19
CA LEU A 266 -6.09 2.78 -13.73
C LEU A 266 -5.15 3.14 -14.88
N THR A 267 -5.31 2.53 -16.06
CA THR A 267 -4.56 2.91 -17.26
C THR A 267 -4.93 4.34 -17.70
N ASP A 268 -6.23 4.66 -17.72
CA ASP A 268 -6.72 5.99 -18.09
C ASP A 268 -6.21 7.07 -17.12
N LYS A 269 -6.26 6.81 -15.81
CA LYS A 269 -5.73 7.71 -14.76
C LYS A 269 -4.21 7.80 -14.79
N GLY A 270 -3.55 6.66 -14.90
CA GLY A 270 -2.10 6.54 -14.93
C GLY A 270 -1.47 7.26 -16.12
N SER A 271 -2.09 7.21 -17.30
CA SER A 271 -1.63 7.96 -18.49
C SER A 271 -1.52 9.47 -18.27
N GLN A 272 -2.30 10.00 -17.32
CA GLN A 272 -2.32 11.41 -16.93
C GLN A 272 -1.46 11.70 -15.69
N GLY A 273 -0.75 10.70 -15.15
CA GLY A 273 0.10 10.82 -13.96
C GLY A 273 -0.67 10.85 -12.63
N TRP A 274 -1.89 10.32 -12.60
CA TRP A 274 -2.66 10.19 -11.36
C TRP A 274 -2.29 8.91 -10.59
N PHE A 275 -1.88 9.09 -9.34
CA PHE A 275 -1.57 8.03 -8.38
C PHE A 275 -2.82 7.62 -7.59
N MET A 276 -3.16 6.33 -7.58
CA MET A 276 -4.31 5.80 -6.85
C MET A 276 -4.06 5.90 -5.34
N ARG A 277 -4.98 6.56 -4.61
CA ARG A 277 -4.98 6.61 -3.15
C ARG A 277 -5.95 5.60 -2.55
N GLY A 278 -7.00 5.24 -3.28
CA GLY A 278 -7.92 4.17 -2.91
C GLY A 278 -9.36 4.67 -2.72
N THR A 279 -10.24 3.72 -2.40
CA THR A 279 -11.65 4.01 -2.11
C THR A 279 -11.82 4.44 -0.65
N GLU A 280 -12.48 5.57 -0.44
CA GLU A 280 -12.83 6.11 0.87
C GLU A 280 -14.35 6.10 1.07
N GLY A 281 -14.79 5.77 2.27
CA GLY A 281 -16.18 5.93 2.71
C GLY A 281 -16.37 7.31 3.35
N LEU A 282 -17.36 8.06 2.89
CA LEU A 282 -17.73 9.38 3.41
C LEU A 282 -19.04 9.32 4.20
N GLY A 283 -19.16 10.22 5.18
CA GLY A 283 -20.36 10.38 6.01
C GLY A 283 -20.53 9.30 7.08
N ALA A 284 -21.54 9.47 7.93
CA ALA A 284 -21.87 8.48 8.95
C ALA A 284 -22.28 7.16 8.26
N GLN A 285 -21.64 6.06 8.66
CA GLN A 285 -21.85 4.70 8.13
C GLN A 285 -21.29 4.43 6.72
N GLY A 286 -20.52 5.33 6.11
CA GLY A 286 -19.89 5.07 4.81
C GLY A 286 -20.89 4.86 3.66
N THR A 287 -22.00 5.59 3.67
CA THR A 287 -23.07 5.45 2.66
C THR A 287 -22.72 6.07 1.31
N THR A 288 -21.71 6.93 1.27
CA THR A 288 -21.15 7.50 0.04
C THR A 288 -19.72 7.01 -0.10
N PHE A 289 -19.36 6.48 -1.26
CA PHE A 289 -17.99 6.07 -1.56
C PHE A 289 -17.38 7.02 -2.58
N VAL A 290 -16.08 7.25 -2.45
CA VAL A 290 -15.30 7.97 -3.45
C VAL A 290 -14.01 7.24 -3.75
N ASP A 291 -13.58 7.25 -5.00
CA ASP A 291 -12.22 6.86 -5.36
C ASP A 291 -11.35 8.11 -5.37
N VAL A 292 -10.18 8.04 -4.73
CA VAL A 292 -9.27 9.18 -4.58
C VAL A 292 -8.02 8.95 -5.42
N TYR A 293 -7.70 9.92 -6.26
CA TYR A 293 -6.47 9.98 -7.03
C TYR A 293 -5.68 11.22 -6.67
N GLU A 294 -4.35 11.11 -6.68
CA GLU A 294 -3.43 12.18 -6.34
C GLU A 294 -2.48 12.46 -7.51
N LYS A 295 -2.21 13.73 -7.79
CA LYS A 295 -1.14 14.13 -8.70
C LYS A 295 -0.17 15.05 -7.98
N SER A 296 1.03 14.54 -7.76
CA SER A 296 2.17 15.29 -7.23
C SER A 296 2.72 16.24 -8.29
N SER A 297 3.11 17.46 -7.92
CA SER A 297 3.85 18.36 -8.81
C SER A 297 5.24 17.84 -9.18
N ALA A 298 5.78 16.87 -8.44
CA ALA A 298 7.01 16.17 -8.78
C ALA A 298 6.80 14.99 -9.75
N GLN A 299 5.55 14.57 -9.99
CA GLN A 299 5.28 13.50 -10.95
C GLN A 299 5.49 14.02 -12.37
N SER A 300 6.44 13.41 -13.08
CA SER A 300 6.64 13.63 -14.51
C SER A 300 6.20 12.40 -15.29
N GLY A 301 5.42 12.59 -16.36
CA GLY A 301 4.94 11.50 -17.19
C GLY A 301 3.85 10.61 -16.55
N ALA A 302 3.61 9.48 -17.21
CA ALA A 302 2.58 8.53 -16.85
C ALA A 302 3.02 7.61 -15.70
N ILE A 303 2.04 7.19 -14.90
CA ILE A 303 2.14 6.10 -13.93
C ILE A 303 1.54 4.87 -14.60
N GLU A 304 2.28 3.76 -14.60
CA GLU A 304 1.79 2.50 -15.13
C GLU A 304 1.22 1.65 -13.99
N TYR A 305 0.07 1.01 -14.22
CA TYR A 305 -0.56 0.11 -13.27
C TYR A 305 -0.64 -1.29 -13.84
N LEU A 306 -0.37 -2.27 -12.99
CA LEU A 306 -0.56 -3.68 -13.26
C LEU A 306 -1.60 -4.22 -12.29
N VAL A 307 -2.72 -4.71 -12.83
CA VAL A 307 -3.81 -5.36 -12.09
C VAL A 307 -3.75 -6.86 -12.37
N GLU A 308 -3.46 -7.64 -11.34
CA GLU A 308 -3.36 -9.10 -11.44
C GLU A 308 -4.38 -9.78 -10.54
N SER A 309 -5.18 -10.66 -11.14
CA SER A 309 -6.11 -11.51 -10.39
C SER A 309 -5.38 -12.29 -9.31
N THR A 310 -5.97 -12.35 -8.13
CA THR A 310 -5.44 -13.10 -6.98
C THR A 310 -6.60 -13.69 -6.16
N SER A 311 -6.27 -14.37 -5.06
CA SER A 311 -7.25 -14.76 -4.04
C SER A 311 -6.96 -14.03 -2.74
N SER A 312 -7.93 -13.98 -1.84
CA SER A 312 -7.72 -13.48 -0.47
C SER A 312 -6.83 -14.42 0.36
N ASN A 313 -6.64 -15.67 -0.06
CA ASN A 313 -6.03 -16.76 0.69
C ASN A 313 -4.84 -17.34 -0.08
N VAL A 314 -3.69 -16.65 -0.02
CA VAL A 314 -2.46 -16.98 -0.76
C VAL A 314 -1.29 -17.04 0.21
N PRO A 315 -0.45 -18.09 0.22
CA PRO A 315 0.72 -18.16 1.11
C PRO A 315 1.63 -16.94 0.99
N VAL A 316 2.20 -16.45 2.10
CA VAL A 316 3.03 -15.22 2.05
C VAL A 316 4.28 -15.41 1.19
N GLN A 317 4.79 -16.64 1.10
CA GLN A 317 5.92 -16.96 0.22
C GLN A 317 5.54 -16.87 -1.26
N THR A 318 4.32 -17.25 -1.64
CA THR A 318 3.80 -17.09 -3.00
C THR A 318 3.61 -15.61 -3.34
N GLN A 319 3.10 -14.82 -2.38
CA GLN A 319 3.01 -13.37 -2.52
C GLN A 319 4.40 -12.75 -2.75
N LEU A 320 5.41 -13.16 -1.95
CA LEU A 320 6.79 -12.68 -2.11
C LEU A 320 7.34 -12.95 -3.51
N THR A 321 7.13 -14.15 -4.05
CA THR A 321 7.59 -14.52 -5.39
C THR A 321 6.93 -13.66 -6.47
N SER A 322 5.61 -13.44 -6.38
CA SER A 322 4.88 -12.57 -7.32
C SER A 322 5.37 -11.12 -7.24
N MET A 323 5.49 -10.56 -6.02
CA MET A 323 5.98 -9.20 -5.81
C MET A 323 7.40 -9.01 -6.36
N ASN A 324 8.30 -9.97 -6.15
CA ASN A 324 9.66 -9.92 -6.71
C ASN A 324 9.68 -10.04 -8.23
N THR A 325 8.81 -10.87 -8.81
CA THR A 325 8.67 -11.01 -10.27
C THR A 325 8.26 -9.68 -10.91
N ASN A 326 7.38 -8.93 -10.24
CA ASN A 326 6.91 -7.63 -10.71
C ASN A 326 7.93 -6.52 -10.46
N ALA A 327 8.57 -6.51 -9.30
CA ALA A 327 9.58 -5.50 -8.96
C ALA A 327 10.81 -5.58 -9.88
N ALA A 328 11.16 -6.78 -10.37
CA ALA A 328 12.18 -6.96 -11.40
C ALA A 328 11.82 -6.28 -12.74
N LYS A 329 10.53 -6.00 -12.99
CA LYS A 329 10.02 -5.25 -14.15
C LYS A 329 9.73 -3.77 -13.83
N GLY A 330 9.97 -3.36 -12.58
CA GLY A 330 9.73 -2.03 -12.04
C GLY A 330 8.32 -1.79 -11.52
N PHE A 331 7.50 -2.84 -11.37
CA PHE A 331 6.18 -2.75 -10.76
C PHE A 331 6.25 -3.11 -9.27
N PHE A 332 5.97 -2.13 -8.41
CA PHE A 332 5.98 -2.27 -6.96
C PHE A 332 4.56 -2.46 -6.43
N TYR A 333 4.38 -3.40 -5.51
CA TYR A 333 3.09 -3.69 -4.88
C TYR A 333 2.53 -2.45 -4.17
N LEU A 334 1.29 -2.08 -4.53
CA LEU A 334 0.57 -0.96 -3.93
C LEU A 334 -0.52 -1.41 -2.96
N SER A 335 -1.38 -2.34 -3.36
CA SER A 335 -2.48 -2.82 -2.52
C SER A 335 -3.13 -4.06 -3.14
N GLN A 336 -4.05 -4.66 -2.38
CA GLN A 336 -5.02 -5.62 -2.89
C GLN A 336 -6.39 -4.93 -2.89
N PHE A 337 -7.15 -5.12 -3.95
CA PHE A 337 -8.48 -4.55 -4.15
C PHE A 337 -9.49 -5.63 -4.50
N SER A 338 -10.75 -5.42 -4.11
CA SER A 338 -11.88 -6.23 -4.55
C SER A 338 -12.72 -5.47 -5.57
N THR A 339 -13.09 -6.15 -6.65
CA THR A 339 -14.04 -5.66 -7.66
C THR A 339 -15.47 -6.06 -7.33
N SER A 340 -16.46 -5.44 -7.97
CA SER A 340 -17.88 -5.70 -7.66
C SER A 340 -18.31 -7.15 -7.90
N ASP A 341 -17.59 -7.90 -8.76
CA ASP A 341 -17.78 -9.34 -8.96
C ASP A 341 -17.20 -10.22 -7.82
N GLY A 342 -16.70 -9.61 -6.75
CA GLY A 342 -16.18 -10.30 -5.56
C GLY A 342 -14.79 -10.90 -5.74
N LYS A 343 -14.11 -10.63 -6.87
CA LYS A 343 -12.74 -11.09 -7.09
C LYS A 343 -11.72 -10.14 -6.46
N PHE A 344 -10.59 -10.71 -6.06
CA PHE A 344 -9.45 -9.96 -5.54
C PHE A 344 -8.41 -9.76 -6.63
N SER A 345 -7.74 -8.61 -6.58
CA SER A 345 -6.62 -8.27 -7.44
C SER A 345 -5.51 -7.61 -6.66
N ASN A 346 -4.28 -7.96 -6.99
CA ASN A 346 -3.11 -7.19 -6.59
C ASN A 346 -2.92 -6.05 -7.60
N ILE A 347 -2.69 -4.85 -7.07
CA ILE A 347 -2.33 -3.68 -7.85
C ILE A 347 -0.85 -3.41 -7.59
N SER A 348 -0.07 -3.33 -8.66
CA SER A 348 1.32 -2.86 -8.63
C SER A 348 1.48 -1.61 -9.50
N VAL A 349 2.41 -0.74 -9.13
CA VAL A 349 2.64 0.55 -9.78
C VAL A 349 4.07 0.71 -10.25
N LYS A 350 4.24 1.43 -11.35
CA LYS A 350 5.54 1.77 -11.94
C LYS A 350 5.59 3.24 -12.31
N ASN A 351 6.78 3.84 -12.23
CA ASN A 351 7.08 5.25 -12.52
C ASN A 351 6.39 6.28 -11.59
N SER A 352 5.85 5.86 -10.44
CA SER A 352 5.41 6.80 -9.41
C SER A 352 6.62 7.47 -8.76
N VAL A 353 6.58 8.79 -8.61
CA VAL A 353 7.66 9.56 -7.95
C VAL A 353 7.74 9.30 -6.45
N TRP A 354 6.62 8.92 -5.82
CA TRP A 354 6.58 8.58 -4.40
C TRP A 354 5.29 7.84 -4.02
N MET A 355 5.42 6.63 -3.49
CA MET A 355 4.33 5.73 -3.17
C MET A 355 3.85 5.88 -1.71
N ILE A 356 2.55 6.07 -1.53
CA ILE A 356 1.90 5.92 -0.22
C ILE A 356 0.86 4.82 -0.36
N HIS A 357 1.10 3.72 0.33
CA HIS A 357 0.16 2.61 0.44
C HIS A 357 -1.05 3.07 1.27
N PRO A 358 -2.29 2.89 0.78
CA PRO A 358 -3.51 3.34 1.49
C PRO A 358 -3.61 2.85 2.94
N LEU A 359 -3.29 1.58 3.16
CA LEU A 359 -3.42 0.90 4.45
C LEU A 359 -2.14 0.82 5.29
N ALA A 360 -0.97 1.11 4.71
CA ALA A 360 0.33 0.91 5.36
C ALA A 360 1.20 2.18 5.36
N GLY A 361 0.62 3.30 4.91
CA GLY A 361 1.27 4.58 4.75
C GLY A 361 2.47 4.50 3.82
N VAL A 362 3.55 5.15 4.20
CA VAL A 362 4.68 5.45 3.32
C VAL A 362 5.46 4.20 2.93
N SER A 363 5.78 4.10 1.65
CA SER A 363 6.64 3.08 1.04
C SER A 363 7.50 3.74 -0.04
N PHE A 364 8.66 3.17 -0.37
CA PHE A 364 9.43 3.59 -1.54
C PHE A 364 9.07 2.72 -2.76
N PRO A 365 9.34 3.13 -4.02
CA PRO A 365 9.89 4.43 -4.42
C PRO A 365 9.00 5.60 -4.02
#